data_AF-A0A1A8LIN3-F1
#
_entry.id   AF-A0A1A8LIN3-F1
#
_cell.length_a   1.000
_cell.length_b   1.000
_cell.length_c   1.000
_cell.angle_alpha   90.00
_cell.angle_beta   90.00
_cell.angle_gamma   90.00
#
_symmetry.space_group_name_H-M   'P 1'
#
loop_
_entity.id
_entity.type
_entity.pdbx_description
1 polymer ?
#
loop_
_entity_poly.entity_id
_entity_poly.type
_entity_poly.pdbx_seq_one_letter_code
_entity_poly.pdbx_strand_id
1 'polypeptide(L)' 'YDVTRNPLLNKGMAFSMEERLQLGIHGLLPPCFISQDIQLLRVLKNYDMRKDDLDRYVFLMGLQDCNE' A
#
# COMPACT_ATOMS: atom_id res chain seq x y z
N TYR A 1 14.47 -2.74 6.50
CA TYR A 1 13.21 -3.09 7.19
C TYR A 1 12.43 -1.87 7.67
N ASP A 2 13.07 -0.73 7.96
CA ASP A 2 12.34 0.47 8.42
C ASP A 2 11.48 1.11 7.33
N VAL A 3 11.89 1.04 6.07
CA VAL A 3 11.20 1.73 4.96
C VAL A 3 9.82 1.14 4.65
N THR A 4 9.63 -0.18 4.81
CA THR A 4 8.32 -0.83 4.64
C THR A 4 7.43 -0.72 5.88
N ARG A 5 7.99 -0.27 7.01
CA ARG A 5 7.27 -0.08 8.28
C ARG A 5 6.96 1.39 8.56
N ASN A 6 7.53 2.29 7.76
CA ASN A 6 7.29 3.71 7.84
C ASN A 6 6.24 4.10 6.79
N PRO A 7 4.99 4.44 7.18
CA PRO A 7 3.93 4.78 6.24
C PRO A 7 4.31 5.90 5.26
N LEU A 8 5.08 6.90 5.72
CA LEU A 8 5.59 8.01 4.91
C LEU A 8 6.52 7.59 3.76
N LEU A 9 7.16 6.43 3.88
CA LEU A 9 8.12 5.94 2.90
C LEU A 9 7.61 4.68 2.17
N ASN A 10 6.55 4.06 2.68
CA ASN A 10 6.09 2.77 2.21
C ASN A 10 5.17 2.91 1.00
N LYS A 11 5.73 2.73 -0.19
CA LYS A 11 4.98 2.69 -1.45
C LYS A 11 4.34 1.33 -1.74
N GLY A 12 4.50 0.34 -0.86
CA GLY A 12 3.98 -1.02 -1.03
C GLY A 12 4.39 -1.65 -2.37
N MET A 13 3.41 -1.98 -3.21
CA MET A 13 3.67 -2.57 -4.53
C MET A 13 4.12 -1.57 -5.61
N ALA A 14 4.14 -0.26 -5.29
CA ALA A 14 4.58 0.77 -6.22
C ALA A 14 6.11 0.97 -6.21
N PHE A 15 6.83 0.32 -5.28
CA PHE A 15 8.30 0.29 -5.36
C PHE A 15 8.76 -0.36 -6.66
N SER A 16 9.58 0.36 -7.42
CA SER A 16 10.22 -0.14 -8.63
C SER A 16 11.20 -1.27 -8.31
N MET A 17 11.59 -2.05 -9.32
CA MET A 17 12.59 -3.11 -9.13
C MET A 17 13.92 -2.54 -8.60
N GLU A 18 14.34 -1.38 -9.10
CA GLU A 18 15.55 -0.69 -8.65
C GLU A 18 15.45 -0.25 -7.19
N GLU A 19 14.33 0.39 -6.80
CA GLU A 19 14.09 0.79 -5.40
C GLU A 19 14.09 -0.44 -4.48
N ARG A 20 13.48 -1.56 -4.90
CA ARG A 20 13.44 -2.78 -4.07
C ARG A 20 14.83 -3.37 -3.86
N LEU A 21 15.69 -3.33 -4.87
CA LEU A 21 17.07 -3.81 -4.78
C LEU A 21 17.91 -2.88 -3.92
N GLN A 22 17.80 -1.56 -4.11
CA GLN A 22 18.54 -0.56 -3.33
C GLN A 22 18.15 -0.55 -1.86
N LEU A 23 16.85 -0.71 -1.56
CA LEU A 23 16.32 -0.74 -0.20
C LEU A 23 16.45 -2.12 0.47
N GLY A 24 16.91 -3.14 -0.26
CA GLY A 24 17.04 -4.50 0.27
C GLY A 24 15.70 -5.16 0.64
N ILE A 25 14.61 -4.76 -0.01
CA ILE A 25 13.24 -5.27 0.22
C ILE A 25 12.79 -6.23 -0.88
N HIS A 26 13.66 -6.51 -1.85
CA HIS A 26 13.44 -7.52 -2.87
C HIS A 26 13.28 -8.90 -2.22
N GLY A 27 12.15 -9.58 -2.48
CA GLY A 27 11.78 -10.86 -1.86
C GLY A 27 10.82 -10.75 -0.66
N LEU A 28 10.70 -9.58 -0.03
CA LEU A 28 9.72 -9.33 1.04
C LEU A 28 8.34 -8.90 0.50
N LEU A 29 8.33 -8.35 -0.70
CA LEU A 29 7.12 -7.91 -1.40
C LEU A 29 6.76 -8.91 -2.51
N PRO A 30 5.46 -9.13 -2.78
CA PRO A 30 5.02 -9.92 -3.92
C PRO A 30 5.68 -9.45 -5.23
N PRO A 31 5.95 -10.35 -6.20
CA PRO A 31 6.59 -10.02 -7.48
C PRO A 31 5.62 -9.33 -8.45
N CYS A 32 4.88 -8.34 -7.97
CA CYS A 32 3.97 -7.51 -8.73
C CYS A 32 4.34 -6.04 -8.53
N PHE A 33 4.38 -5.30 -9.64
CA PHE A 33 4.63 -3.86 -9.67
C PHE A 33 3.33 -3.20 -10.09
N ILE A 34 2.75 -2.41 -9.19
CA ILE A 34 1.43 -1.82 -9.39
C ILE A 34 1.56 -0.32 -9.23
N SER A 35 1.15 0.44 -10.25
CA SER A 35 1.13 1.90 -10.20
C SER A 35 0.19 2.40 -9.12
N GLN A 36 0.45 3.61 -8.63
CA GLN A 36 -0.34 4.24 -7.58
C GLN A 36 -1.82 4.40 -8.00
N ASP A 37 -2.09 4.65 -9.28
CA ASP A 37 -3.47 4.72 -9.82
C ASP A 37 -4.23 3.39 -9.69
N ILE A 38 -3.56 2.28 -9.99
CA ILE A 38 -4.19 0.95 -9.86
C ILE A 38 -4.39 0.60 -8.38
N GLN A 39 -3.47 1.02 -7.50
CA GLN A 39 -3.66 0.88 -6.06
C GLN A 39 -4.87 1.69 -5.59
N LEU A 40 -5.01 2.94 -6.02
CA LEU A 40 -6.17 3.79 -5.72
C LEU A 40 -7.48 3.13 -6.17
N LEU A 41 -7.54 2.62 -7.40
CA LEU A 41 -8.73 1.90 -7.90
C LEU A 41 -9.09 0.69 -7.04
N ARG A 42 -8.11 -0.06 -6.55
CA ARG A 42 -8.34 -1.19 -5.63
C ARG A 42 -8.85 -0.72 -4.28
N VAL A 43 -8.30 0.38 -3.74
CA VAL A 43 -8.73 0.97 -2.48
C VAL A 43 -10.17 1.45 -2.58
N LEU A 44 -10.50 2.21 -3.63
CA LEU A 44 -11.86 2.68 -3.90
C LEU A 44 -12.85 1.53 -4.03
N LYS A 45 -12.50 0.49 -4.80
CA LYS A 45 -13.37 -0.70 -4.92
C LYS A 45 -13.60 -1.39 -3.59
N ASN A 46 -12.57 -1.52 -2.74
CA ASN A 46 -12.72 -2.10 -1.41
C ASN A 46 -13.55 -1.22 -0.48
N TYR A 47 -13.38 0.11 -0.59
CA TYR A 47 -14.15 1.09 0.17
C TYR A 47 -15.64 1.04 -0.18
N ASP A 48 -15.98 0.98 -1.48
CA ASP A 48 -17.36 0.88 -1.96
C ASP A 48 -18.02 -0.45 -1.55
N MET A 49 -17.23 -1.51 -1.39
CA MET A 49 -17.72 -2.81 -0.91
C MET A 49 -18.02 -2.83 0.59
N ARG A 50 -17.55 -1.85 1.38
CA ARG A 50 -17.88 -1.74 2.80
C ARG A 50 -19.31 -1.24 2.97
N LYS A 51 -20.07 -1.92 3.83
CA LYS A 51 -21.49 -1.66 4.06
C LYS A 51 -21.73 -0.52 5.05
N ASP A 52 -20.85 -0.38 6.05
CA ASP A 52 -20.99 0.56 7.14
C ASP A 52 -19.90 1.64 7.12
N ASP A 53 -20.26 2.86 7.53
CA ASP A 53 -19.33 3.99 7.55
C ASP A 53 -18.22 3.83 8.60
N LEU A 54 -18.47 3.07 9.67
CA LEU A 54 -17.45 2.72 10.65
C LEU A 54 -16.38 1.80 10.03
N ASP A 55 -16.79 0.79 9.26
CA ASP A 55 -15.86 -0.11 8.56
C ASP A 55 -15.04 0.64 7.51
N ARG A 56 -15.65 1.61 6.83
CA ARG A 56 -14.98 2.53 5.90
C ARG A 56 -13.91 3.36 6.62
N TYR A 57 -14.26 3.92 7.78
CA TYR A 57 -13.33 4.70 8.59
C TYR A 57 -12.14 3.85 9.07
N VAL A 58 -12.40 2.66 9.63
CA VAL A 58 -11.33 1.74 10.07
C VAL A 58 -10.44 1.32 8.90
N PHE A 59 -11.03 1.08 7.72
CA PHE A 59 -10.29 0.75 6.51
C PHE A 59 -9.38 1.89 6.05
N LEU A 60 -9.88 3.13 6.03
CA LEU A 60 -9.08 4.30 5.65
C LEU A 60 -7.96 4.61 6.66
N MET A 61 -8.23 4.46 7.96
CA MET A 61 -7.22 4.59 9.00
C MET A 61 -6.09 3.56 8.82
N GLY A 62 -6.45 2.29 8.58
CA GLY A 62 -5.45 1.25 8.33
C GLY A 62 -4.67 1.47 7.03
N LEU A 63 -5.26 2.13 6.04
CA LEU A 63 -4.55 2.54 4.83
C LEU A 63 -3.49 3.59 5.14
N GLN A 64 -3.86 4.65 5.86
CA GLN A 64 -2.97 5.74 6.25
C GLN A 64 -1.78 5.24 7.09
N ASP A 65 -2.02 4.32 8.03
CA ASP A 65 -0.97 3.73 8.88
C ASP A 65 0.02 2.85 8.09
N CYS A 66 -0.35 2.39 6.90
CA CYS A 66 0.48 1.50 6.09
C CYS A 66 1.12 2.19 4.88
N ASN A 67 0.49 3.23 4.31
CA ASN A 67 0.90 3.89 3.07
C ASN A 67 0.29 5.31 3.04
N GLU A 68 1.12 6.32 3.29
CA GLU A 68 0.79 7.75 3.24
C GLU A 68 1.28 8.38 1.93
#